data_AF-D1PQK8-F1
#
_entry.id   AF-D1PQK8-F1
#
_cell.length_a   1.000
_cell.length_b   1.000
_cell.length_c   1.000
_cell.angle_alpha   90.00
_cell.angle_beta   90.00
_cell.angle_gamma   90.00
#
_symmetry.space_group_name_H-M   'P 1'
#
loop_
_entity.id
_entity.type
_entity.pdbx_description
1 polymer ?
#
loop_
_entity_poly.entity_id
_entity_poly.type
_entity_poly.pdbx_seq_one_letter_code
_entity_poly.pdbx_strand_id
1 'polypeptide(L)'
;MGFNLNKAKAAKEEILKSFTPLELNEGNVQAIFNRCLATKDTPNADVQLTILFEKVMGYDEDSKPMAFRKSTVEQNKKNVLYLMGQLNSVHQGSRAITAKESIYRYDGKKWTTETVTIMQLYHLAKTADCMAPFVKQSNRAMTEPIVTPTLSPKDPEFPAWWEAHKSEWEDKA
;
A
#
# COMPACT_ATOMS: atom_id res chain seq x y z
N MET A 1 8.47 -35.95 -7.85
CA MET A 1 9.32 -34.84 -8.34
C MET A 1 9.65 -33.96 -7.16
N GLY A 2 10.93 -33.83 -6.78
CA GLY A 2 11.35 -33.08 -5.60
C GLY A 2 11.46 -31.58 -5.90
N PHE A 3 10.82 -30.75 -5.08
CA PHE A 3 11.01 -29.30 -5.11
C PHE A 3 12.45 -28.96 -4.71
N ASN A 4 13.22 -28.38 -5.63
CA ASN A 4 14.61 -28.02 -5.38
C ASN A 4 14.69 -26.66 -4.68
N LEU A 5 14.84 -26.69 -3.36
CA LEU A 5 14.92 -25.51 -2.48
C LEU A 5 16.03 -24.52 -2.88
N ASN A 6 17.09 -24.98 -3.54
CA ASN A 6 18.20 -24.13 -3.97
C ASN A 6 17.84 -23.25 -5.18
N LYS A 7 16.95 -23.71 -6.08
CA LYS A 7 16.43 -22.88 -7.18
C LYS A 7 15.49 -21.79 -6.67
N ALA A 8 14.64 -22.13 -5.69
CA ALA A 8 13.71 -21.16 -5.08
C ALA A 8 14.47 -20.06 -4.31
N LYS A 9 15.56 -20.40 -3.64
CA LYS A 9 16.42 -19.44 -2.94
C LYS A 9 17.17 -18.51 -3.91
N ALA A 10 17.75 -19.07 -4.98
CA ALA A 10 18.45 -18.30 -6.01
C ALA A 10 17.50 -17.35 -6.78
N ALA A 11 16.29 -17.81 -7.11
CA ALA A 11 15.25 -16.95 -7.67
C ALA A 11 14.91 -15.79 -6.71
N LYS A 12 14.73 -16.09 -5.41
CA LYS A 12 14.47 -15.06 -4.39
C LYS A 12 15.60 -14.02 -4.26
N GLU A 13 16.85 -14.42 -4.42
CA GLU A 13 18.02 -13.52 -4.38
C GLU A 13 18.20 -12.68 -5.66
N GLU A 14 17.78 -13.16 -6.84
CA GLU A 14 17.76 -12.35 -8.07
C GLU A 14 16.58 -11.38 -8.15
N ILE A 15 15.41 -11.75 -7.60
CA ILE A 15 14.22 -10.89 -7.48
C ILE A 15 14.52 -9.58 -6.73
N LEU A 16 15.51 -9.58 -5.83
CA LEU A 16 15.84 -8.49 -4.91
C LEU A 16 16.61 -7.31 -5.53
N LYS A 17 16.94 -7.32 -6.83
CA LYS A 17 17.82 -6.29 -7.43
C LYS A 17 17.12 -4.97 -7.82
N SER A 18 15.79 -4.90 -7.87
CA SER A 18 15.08 -3.65 -8.23
C SER A 18 13.81 -3.37 -7.41
N PHE A 19 13.09 -4.40 -6.93
CA PHE A 19 11.93 -4.24 -6.05
C PHE A 19 11.82 -5.41 -5.07
N THR A 20 11.51 -5.14 -3.80
CA THR A 20 11.28 -6.21 -2.80
C THR A 20 9.80 -6.28 -2.44
N PRO A 21 9.08 -7.32 -2.90
CA PRO A 21 7.70 -7.55 -2.51
C PRO A 21 7.51 -7.59 -0.99
N LEU A 22 6.57 -6.80 -0.49
CA LEU A 22 6.27 -6.69 0.94
C LEU A 22 4.96 -7.39 1.25
N GLU A 23 4.90 -8.10 2.37
CA GLU A 23 3.64 -8.62 2.90
C GLU A 23 2.83 -7.49 3.55
N LEU A 24 1.51 -7.47 3.33
CA LEU A 24 0.59 -6.63 4.09
C LEU A 24 0.52 -7.10 5.55
N ASN A 25 1.21 -6.36 6.42
CA ASN A 25 1.22 -6.51 7.86
C ASN A 25 1.53 -5.15 8.52
N GLU A 26 1.32 -5.05 9.83
CA GLU A 26 1.48 -3.79 10.58
C GLU A 26 2.90 -3.21 10.50
N GLY A 27 3.92 -4.06 10.65
CA GLY A 27 5.32 -3.64 10.64
C GLY A 27 5.74 -3.01 9.31
N ASN A 28 5.33 -3.58 8.18
CA ASN A 28 5.65 -3.05 6.86
C ASN A 28 4.93 -1.72 6.58
N VAL A 29 3.64 -1.61 6.96
CA VAL A 29 2.89 -0.35 6.83
C VAL A 29 3.53 0.74 7.68
N GLN A 30 3.80 0.47 8.96
CA GLN A 30 4.40 1.44 9.88
C GLN A 30 5.80 1.84 9.44
N ALA A 31 6.62 0.91 8.95
CA ALA A 31 7.97 1.21 8.47
C ALA A 31 7.96 2.18 7.29
N ILE A 32 7.07 1.96 6.30
CA ILE A 32 6.94 2.88 5.15
C ILE A 32 6.37 4.22 5.60
N PHE A 33 5.34 4.17 6.45
CA PHE A 33 4.69 5.37 6.97
C PHE A 33 5.70 6.29 7.65
N ASN A 34 6.44 5.77 8.63
CA ASN A 34 7.44 6.52 9.38
C ASN A 34 8.58 7.02 8.48
N ARG A 35 9.00 6.23 7.49
CA ARG A 35 10.00 6.64 6.50
C ARG A 35 9.54 7.84 5.67
N CYS A 36 8.25 7.93 5.38
CA CYS A 36 7.69 8.96 4.50
C CYS A 36 7.26 10.23 5.26
N LEU A 37 7.25 10.25 6.59
CA LEU A 37 6.88 11.44 7.36
C LEU A 37 7.85 12.59 7.13
N ALA A 38 7.30 13.81 7.02
CA ALA A 38 8.13 15.01 7.03
C ALA A 38 8.71 15.24 8.43
N THR A 39 10.00 15.56 8.47
CA THR A 39 10.70 16.04 9.67
C THR A 39 10.90 17.55 9.61
N LYS A 40 11.37 18.14 10.71
CA LYS A 40 11.72 19.58 10.79
C LYS A 40 12.77 20.00 9.74
N ASP A 41 13.59 19.06 9.29
CA ASP A 41 14.65 19.28 8.30
C ASP A 41 14.16 19.06 6.85
N THR A 42 12.89 18.73 6.65
CA THR A 42 12.33 18.52 5.31
C THR A 42 12.14 19.89 4.62
N PRO A 43 12.72 20.11 3.43
CA PRO A 43 12.52 21.36 2.70
C PRO A 43 11.04 21.61 2.45
N ASN A 44 10.56 22.84 2.64
CA ASN A 44 9.14 23.18 2.48
C ASN A 44 8.57 22.78 1.11
N ALA A 45 9.37 22.89 0.04
CA ALA A 45 8.97 22.48 -1.31
C ALA A 45 8.78 20.96 -1.47
N ASP A 46 9.30 20.16 -0.53
CA ASP A 46 9.18 18.70 -0.49
C ASP A 46 8.19 18.25 0.60
N VAL A 47 7.51 19.17 1.29
CA VAL A 47 6.44 18.85 2.24
C VAL A 47 5.10 18.74 1.49
N GLN A 48 4.40 17.64 1.71
CA GLN A 48 3.05 17.40 1.21
C GLN A 48 2.12 17.11 2.39
N LEU A 49 1.05 17.87 2.51
CA LEU A 49 0.00 17.62 3.49
C LEU A 49 -1.05 16.69 2.90
N THR A 50 -1.53 15.74 3.70
CA THR A 50 -2.60 14.82 3.33
C THR A 50 -3.72 14.85 4.36
N ILE A 51 -4.96 14.85 3.89
CA ILE A 51 -6.18 14.88 4.69
C ILE A 51 -7.06 13.75 4.15
N LEU A 52 -7.57 12.89 5.03
CA LEU A 52 -8.42 11.76 4.61
C LEU A 52 -9.91 12.11 4.61
N PHE A 53 -10.31 12.96 5.55
CA PHE A 53 -11.69 13.41 5.71
C PHE A 53 -11.71 14.92 5.48
N GLU A 54 -12.11 15.33 4.28
CA GLU A 54 -12.09 16.72 3.84
C GLU A 54 -13.49 17.32 3.90
N LYS A 55 -13.61 18.61 4.24
CA LYS A 55 -14.86 19.36 4.26
C LYS A 55 -15.57 19.31 2.89
N VAL A 56 -14.80 19.38 1.80
CA VAL A 56 -15.33 19.29 0.43
C VAL A 56 -15.97 17.94 0.12
N MET A 57 -15.63 16.89 0.88
CA MET A 57 -16.24 15.56 0.80
C MET A 57 -17.46 15.38 1.72
N GLY A 58 -17.95 16.49 2.29
CA GLY A 58 -19.17 16.56 3.09
C GLY A 58 -18.95 16.59 4.61
N TYR A 59 -17.70 16.47 5.08
CA TYR A 59 -17.37 16.61 6.51
C TYR A 59 -17.57 18.05 7.00
N ASP A 60 -17.79 18.22 8.30
CA ASP A 60 -18.08 19.54 8.87
C ASP A 60 -16.81 20.43 8.85
N GLU A 61 -15.65 19.80 9.04
CA GLU A 61 -14.31 20.36 8.96
C GLU A 61 -13.32 19.34 8.39
N ASP A 62 -12.14 19.81 7.99
CA ASP A 62 -11.03 18.94 7.59
C ASP A 62 -10.46 18.21 8.82
N SER A 63 -10.24 16.90 8.69
CA SER A 63 -9.43 16.16 9.66
C SER A 63 -8.01 16.71 9.75
N LYS A 64 -7.34 16.46 10.87
CA LYS A 64 -5.96 16.91 11.09
C LYS A 64 -5.05 16.43 9.95
N PRO A 65 -4.36 17.34 9.24
CA PRO A 65 -3.48 16.95 8.16
C PRO A 65 -2.27 16.19 8.70
N MET A 66 -1.76 15.27 7.89
CA MET A 66 -0.46 14.64 8.11
C MET A 66 0.56 15.18 7.12
N ALA A 67 1.76 15.48 7.60
CA ALA A 67 2.84 15.99 6.78
C ALA A 67 3.77 14.86 6.34
N PHE A 68 3.89 14.67 5.03
CA PHE A 68 4.78 13.72 4.39
C PHE A 68 5.87 14.43 3.59
N ARG A 69 6.99 13.75 3.40
CA ARG A 69 8.04 14.16 2.48
C ARG A 69 7.76 13.56 1.10
N LYS A 70 7.45 14.41 0.12
CA LYS A 70 7.02 14.03 -1.22
C LYS A 70 8.02 13.12 -1.93
N SER A 71 9.31 13.44 -1.90
CA SER A 71 10.37 12.63 -2.50
C SER A 71 10.41 11.19 -1.98
N THR A 72 10.22 10.98 -0.67
CA THR A 72 10.19 9.64 -0.08
C THR A 72 8.89 8.89 -0.35
N VAL A 73 7.76 9.60 -0.47
CA VAL A 73 6.49 8.97 -0.89
C VAL A 73 6.64 8.45 -2.31
N GLU A 74 7.21 9.23 -3.22
CA GLU A 74 7.41 8.81 -4.62
C GLU A 74 8.31 7.56 -4.71
N GLN A 75 9.42 7.53 -3.96
CA GLN A 75 10.29 6.35 -3.87
C GLN A 75 9.60 5.11 -3.31
N ASN A 76 8.54 5.27 -2.50
CA ASN A 76 7.79 4.16 -1.92
C ASN A 76 6.43 3.93 -2.59
N LYS A 77 6.10 4.63 -3.68
CA LYS A 77 4.81 4.53 -4.35
C LYS A 77 4.47 3.10 -4.77
N LYS A 78 5.43 2.38 -5.36
CA LYS A 78 5.27 0.96 -5.70
C LYS A 78 5.02 0.08 -4.47
N ASN A 79 5.71 0.34 -3.36
CA ASN A 79 5.48 -0.40 -2.10
C ASN A 79 4.04 -0.17 -1.59
N VAL A 80 3.57 1.07 -1.62
CA VAL A 80 2.20 1.41 -1.21
C VAL A 80 1.16 0.73 -2.10
N LEU A 81 1.32 0.80 -3.42
CA LEU A 81 0.47 0.08 -4.37
C LEU A 81 0.48 -1.44 -4.13
N TYR A 82 1.66 -2.00 -3.87
CA TYR A 82 1.81 -3.42 -3.62
C TYR A 82 1.11 -3.88 -2.33
N LEU A 83 1.13 -3.07 -1.28
CA LEU A 83 0.41 -3.33 -0.04
C LEU A 83 -1.10 -3.18 -0.22
N MET A 84 -1.55 -2.14 -0.93
CA MET A 84 -2.96 -1.94 -1.26
C MET A 84 -3.51 -3.09 -2.11
N GLY A 85 -2.71 -3.64 -3.03
CA GLY A 85 -3.07 -4.78 -3.88
C GLY A 85 -3.35 -6.08 -3.13
N GLN A 86 -2.90 -6.21 -1.87
CA GLN A 86 -3.16 -7.37 -1.03
C GLN A 86 -4.49 -7.28 -0.26
N LEU A 87 -5.17 -6.13 -0.28
CA LEU A 87 -6.46 -5.99 0.39
C LEU A 87 -7.51 -6.92 -0.23
N ASN A 88 -8.35 -7.53 0.61
CA ASN A 88 -9.42 -8.40 0.15
C ASN A 88 -10.36 -7.73 -0.86
N SER A 89 -10.68 -6.45 -0.63
CA SER A 89 -11.54 -5.68 -1.53
C SER A 89 -10.95 -5.56 -2.95
N VAL A 90 -9.63 -5.42 -3.07
CA VAL A 90 -8.95 -5.31 -4.38
C VAL A 90 -9.02 -6.63 -5.14
N HIS A 91 -8.79 -7.76 -4.46
CA HIS A 91 -8.93 -9.09 -5.07
C HIS A 91 -10.37 -9.42 -5.47
N GLN A 92 -11.36 -8.83 -4.80
CA GLN A 92 -12.77 -8.92 -5.18
C GLN A 92 -13.17 -7.96 -6.33
N GLY A 93 -12.22 -7.21 -6.89
CA GLY A 93 -12.46 -6.24 -7.95
C GLY A 93 -13.14 -4.94 -7.47
N SER A 94 -13.25 -4.72 -6.16
CA SER A 94 -13.79 -3.49 -5.61
C SER A 94 -12.74 -2.39 -5.62
N ARG A 95 -13.11 -1.25 -6.22
CA ARG A 95 -12.36 0.00 -6.09
C ARG A 95 -12.71 0.77 -4.82
N ALA A 96 -13.83 0.42 -4.18
CA ALA A 96 -14.27 1.06 -2.95
C ALA A 96 -13.56 0.44 -1.75
N ILE A 97 -13.03 1.30 -0.88
CA ILE A 97 -12.29 0.92 0.32
C ILE A 97 -13.02 1.46 1.55
N THR A 98 -13.14 0.62 2.56
CA THR A 98 -13.67 0.97 3.88
C THR A 98 -12.75 0.46 4.98
N ALA A 99 -12.66 1.20 6.09
CA ALA A 99 -11.83 0.80 7.24
C ALA A 99 -12.23 -0.59 7.78
N LYS A 100 -13.54 -0.91 7.74
CA LYS A 100 -14.07 -2.19 8.22
C LYS A 100 -13.60 -3.38 7.39
N GLU A 101 -13.54 -3.22 6.06
CA GLU A 101 -13.15 -4.29 5.14
C GLU A 101 -11.63 -4.39 5.02
N SER A 102 -10.92 -3.26 5.17
CA SER A 102 -9.47 -3.23 5.07
C SER A 102 -8.73 -3.92 6.21
N ILE A 103 -9.40 -4.52 7.20
CA ILE A 103 -8.73 -5.40 8.16
C ILE A 103 -8.30 -6.73 7.52
N TYR A 104 -8.90 -7.11 6.38
CA TYR A 104 -8.68 -8.39 5.73
C TYR A 104 -7.74 -8.31 4.54
N ARG A 105 -6.82 -9.27 4.47
CA ARG A 105 -6.05 -9.60 3.28
C ARG A 105 -6.87 -10.53 2.37
N TYR A 106 -6.49 -10.61 1.10
CA TYR A 106 -7.13 -11.46 0.08
C TYR A 106 -7.33 -12.94 0.46
N ASP A 107 -6.50 -13.49 1.36
CA ASP A 107 -6.65 -14.86 1.86
C ASP A 107 -7.67 -14.98 3.02
N GLY A 108 -8.47 -13.94 3.26
CA GLY A 108 -9.47 -13.86 4.32
C GLY A 108 -8.89 -13.69 5.72
N LYS A 109 -7.56 -13.62 5.87
CA LYS A 109 -6.91 -13.43 7.17
C LYS A 109 -6.89 -11.95 7.55
N LYS A 110 -7.05 -11.67 8.84
CA LYS A 110 -6.82 -10.33 9.37
C LYS A 110 -5.33 -10.04 9.40
N TRP A 111 -4.91 -8.95 8.77
CA TRP A 111 -3.51 -8.49 8.82
C TRP A 111 -3.27 -7.46 9.93
N THR A 112 -4.34 -6.84 10.42
CA THR A 112 -4.35 -5.94 11.58
C THR A 112 -5.75 -5.88 12.20
N THR A 113 -5.82 -5.52 13.48
CA THR A 113 -7.04 -5.03 14.13
C THR A 113 -6.93 -3.56 14.54
N GLU A 114 -5.76 -2.95 14.32
CA GLU A 114 -5.43 -1.61 14.77
C GLU A 114 -5.91 -0.56 13.76
N THR A 115 -6.91 0.22 14.17
CA THR A 115 -7.47 1.29 13.32
C THR A 115 -6.40 2.30 12.92
N VAL A 116 -5.44 2.59 13.80
CA VAL A 116 -4.31 3.49 13.52
C VAL A 116 -3.49 3.00 12.34
N THR A 117 -3.16 1.71 12.29
CA THR A 117 -2.37 1.11 11.20
C THR A 117 -3.12 1.16 9.86
N ILE A 118 -4.44 0.97 9.87
CA ILE A 118 -5.27 1.13 8.67
C ILE A 118 -5.25 2.58 8.17
N MET A 119 -5.37 3.55 9.08
CA MET A 119 -5.29 4.97 8.73
C MET A 119 -3.91 5.37 8.21
N GLN A 120 -2.83 4.78 8.73
CA GLN A 120 -1.49 4.96 8.20
C GLN A 120 -1.38 4.48 6.74
N LEU A 121 -1.92 3.30 6.43
CA LEU A 121 -1.98 2.80 5.05
C LEU A 121 -2.77 3.75 4.14
N TYR A 122 -3.91 4.27 4.61
CA TYR A 122 -4.73 5.21 3.84
C TYR A 122 -4.06 6.56 3.62
N HIS A 123 -3.39 7.13 4.62
CA HIS A 123 -2.62 8.35 4.44
C HIS A 123 -1.48 8.14 3.43
N LEU A 124 -0.78 7.01 3.47
CA LEU A 124 0.20 6.64 2.45
C LEU A 124 -0.44 6.54 1.06
N ALA A 125 -1.53 5.80 0.93
CA ALA A 125 -2.23 5.61 -0.35
C ALA A 125 -2.75 6.93 -0.93
N LYS A 126 -3.33 7.80 -0.10
CA LYS A 126 -3.81 9.12 -0.52
C LYS A 126 -2.67 10.03 -0.98
N THR A 127 -1.54 10.01 -0.26
CA THR A 127 -0.39 10.86 -0.55
C THR A 127 0.39 10.37 -1.78
N ALA A 128 0.41 9.06 -2.01
CA ALA A 128 1.01 8.43 -3.18
C ALA A 128 0.08 8.45 -4.43
N ASP A 129 -1.02 9.20 -4.40
CA ASP A 129 -2.03 9.26 -5.46
C ASP A 129 -2.52 7.87 -5.90
N CYS A 130 -2.83 7.02 -4.92
CA CYS A 130 -3.40 5.67 -5.12
C CYS A 130 -4.87 5.60 -4.67
N MET A 131 -5.37 6.65 -4.02
CA MET A 131 -6.70 6.69 -3.41
C MET A 131 -7.20 8.13 -3.33
N ALA A 132 -8.49 8.34 -3.52
CA ALA A 132 -9.18 9.60 -3.24
C ALA A 132 -9.45 9.77 -1.72
N PRO A 133 -9.80 10.97 -1.24
CA PRO A 133 -10.28 11.14 0.14
C PRO A 133 -11.59 10.37 0.39
N PHE A 134 -11.95 10.19 1.66
CA PHE A 134 -13.22 9.54 2.03
C PHE A 134 -14.40 10.47 1.76
N VAL A 135 -15.49 9.93 1.21
CA VAL A 135 -16.77 10.63 1.02
C VAL A 135 -17.67 10.38 2.23
N LYS A 136 -18.16 11.44 2.90
CA LYS A 136 -18.97 11.31 4.13
C LYS A 136 -20.23 10.48 3.94
N GLN A 137 -20.95 10.70 2.82
CA GLN A 137 -22.24 10.05 2.56
C GLN A 137 -22.13 8.51 2.53
N SER A 138 -21.06 7.99 1.94
CA SER A 138 -20.84 6.55 1.78
C SER A 138 -19.90 5.97 2.83
N ASN A 139 -19.12 6.83 3.49
CA ASN A 139 -17.97 6.46 4.33
C ASN A 139 -16.98 5.53 3.60
N ARG A 140 -16.71 5.84 2.32
CA ARG A 140 -15.79 5.09 1.46
C ARG A 140 -14.80 6.01 0.77
N ALA A 141 -13.62 5.49 0.50
CA ALA A 141 -12.67 6.06 -0.45
C ALA A 141 -12.61 5.19 -1.71
N MET A 142 -12.15 5.76 -2.82
CA MET A 142 -11.99 5.04 -4.08
C MET A 142 -10.49 4.93 -4.42
N THR A 143 -10.05 3.77 -4.89
CA THR A 143 -8.71 3.64 -5.47
C THR A 143 -8.64 4.34 -6.83
N GLU A 144 -7.64 5.19 -6.98
CA GLU A 144 -7.37 5.94 -8.21
C GLU A 144 -5.85 6.02 -8.38
N PRO A 145 -5.24 5.34 -9.38
CA PRO A 145 -5.85 4.48 -10.40
C PRO A 145 -6.41 3.16 -9.84
N ILE A 146 -6.90 2.28 -10.72
CA ILE A 146 -7.25 0.91 -10.32
C ILE A 146 -5.99 0.22 -9.80
N VAL A 147 -6.06 -0.31 -8.58
CA VAL A 147 -4.97 -1.07 -7.97
C VAL A 147 -5.07 -2.53 -8.44
N THR A 148 -3.98 -3.06 -8.99
CA THR A 148 -3.89 -4.46 -9.40
C THR A 148 -3.77 -5.37 -8.16
N PRO A 149 -4.46 -6.52 -8.12
CA PRO A 149 -4.25 -7.53 -7.09
C PRO A 149 -2.79 -8.00 -7.00
N THR A 150 -2.26 -8.11 -5.79
CA THR A 150 -0.90 -8.62 -5.53
C THR A 150 -0.93 -9.74 -4.49
N LEU A 151 0.06 -10.64 -4.56
CA LEU A 151 0.21 -11.73 -3.59
C LEU A 151 1.24 -11.39 -2.51
N SER A 152 1.07 -11.94 -1.31
CA SER A 152 2.12 -11.88 -0.29
C SER A 152 3.35 -12.68 -0.76
N PRO A 153 4.59 -12.24 -0.48
CA PRO A 153 5.80 -13.04 -0.73
C PRO A 153 5.86 -14.36 0.06
N LYS A 154 4.92 -14.58 1.00
CA LYS A 154 4.75 -15.83 1.75
C LYS A 154 3.63 -16.72 1.20
N ASP A 155 2.94 -16.28 0.16
CA ASP A 155 1.89 -17.06 -0.49
C ASP A 155 2.51 -18.26 -1.25
N PRO A 156 1.94 -19.47 -1.16
CA PRO A 156 2.43 -20.62 -1.94
C PRO A 156 2.42 -20.38 -3.46
N GLU A 157 1.47 -19.59 -3.97
CA GLU A 157 1.33 -19.27 -5.39
C GLU A 157 2.21 -18.07 -5.80
N PHE A 158 2.84 -17.38 -4.84
CA PHE A 158 3.67 -16.21 -5.10
C PHE A 158 4.78 -16.47 -6.12
N PRO A 159 5.55 -17.58 -6.11
CA PRO A 159 6.63 -17.77 -7.08
C PRO A 159 6.11 -17.80 -8.53
N ALA A 160 4.99 -18.49 -8.78
CA ALA A 160 4.41 -18.57 -10.11
C ALA A 160 3.81 -17.23 -10.55
N TRP A 161 3.08 -16.57 -9.64
CA TRP A 161 2.54 -15.24 -9.88
C TRP A 161 3.65 -14.21 -10.14
N TRP A 162 4.70 -14.20 -9.32
CA TRP A 162 5.80 -13.24 -9.46
C TRP A 162 6.50 -13.38 -10.81
N GLU A 163 6.80 -14.60 -11.27
CA GLU A 163 7.40 -14.79 -12.59
C GLU A 163 6.55 -14.23 -13.74
N ALA A 164 5.22 -14.28 -13.61
CA ALA A 164 4.31 -13.70 -14.59
C ALA A 164 4.18 -12.18 -14.52
N HIS A 165 4.38 -11.59 -13.33
CA HIS A 165 4.08 -10.17 -13.07
C HIS A 165 5.30 -9.29 -12.76
N LYS A 166 6.50 -9.86 -12.54
CA LYS A 166 7.68 -9.11 -12.07
C LYS A 166 8.06 -7.92 -12.95
N SER A 167 7.85 -8.00 -14.26
CA SER A 167 8.12 -6.89 -15.19
C SER A 167 7.22 -5.66 -14.97
N GLU A 168 6.12 -5.79 -14.24
CA GLU A 168 5.27 -4.66 -13.82
C GLU A 168 5.87 -3.89 -12.64
N TRP A 169 6.75 -4.53 -11.87
CA TRP A 169 7.25 -4.03 -10.59
C TRP A 169 8.73 -3.68 -10.64
N GLU A 170 9.51 -4.45 -11.38
CA GLU A 170 10.91 -4.18 -11.66
C GLU A 170 10.99 -2.99 -12.62
N ASP A 171 11.69 -1.92 -12.22
CA ASP A 171 11.98 -0.83 -13.16
C ASP A 171 12.75 -1.37 -14.36
N LYS A 172 12.37 -0.93 -15.57
CA LYS A 172 13.19 -1.21 -16.74
C LYS A 172 14.53 -0.50 -16.53
N ALA A 173 15.57 -1.30 -16.32
CA ALA A 173 16.96 -0.84 -16.27
C ALA A 173 17.33 -0.09 -17.57
#